data_AF-A0A960KRZ1-F1
#
_entry.id   AF-A0A960KRZ1-F1
#
_cell.length_a   1.000
_cell.length_b   1.000
_cell.length_c   1.000
_cell.angle_alpha   90.00
_cell.angle_beta   90.00
_cell.angle_gamma   90.00
#
_symmetry.space_group_name_H-M   'P 1'
#
loop_
_entity.id
_entity.type
_entity.pdbx_description
1 polymer ?
#
loop_
_entity_poly.entity_id
_entity_poly.type
_entity_poly.pdbx_seq_one_letter_code
_entity_poly.pdbx_strand_id
1 'polypeptide(L)'
;EQPVDLLVCSISADQVPALVEEAATTGKARSLVLIPGGMEEKAGGAPALQSMHAALAASRATPGGGPVLNGANCVGFRSLPGRVDTLFIPDHKLPAPILPGAPIALISQSGAFLVSALDRLGSLSPRYALSIGNQTDLSAADYLEYFAEDTELELVAVYMEGFKPGDGSRFVEWTRRITDSGRRVLLYVAGRTSAGAQASASHTASVAGDHLVIQNLARQAGALVCDSLDEFGELLKLCTQLVGRRPGQGRVGAISNAGFECVAIADNLGGLELASFTPRTESRLQTFLEKARVERIVDLHNPLDLTPMANDAVFGDVVGSLADAEEVDALVVGCVPMTPALHSLAAGAGHAEDLTAPDAVAAGIARVFHGSSKPMVVAVDGGENYHPLRRHLDQLGVPVVVTVEKATRLLALWYGKP
;
A
#
# COMPACT_ATOMS: atom_id res chain seq x y z
N GLU A 1 3.37 5.65 42.94
CA GLU A 1 4.14 5.66 41.66
C GLU A 1 3.26 6.23 40.57
N GLN A 2 3.85 6.90 39.56
CA GLN A 2 3.10 7.42 38.42
C GLN A 2 2.65 6.27 37.50
N PRO A 3 1.46 6.36 36.87
CA PRO A 3 1.06 5.38 35.86
C PRO A 3 2.03 5.34 34.69
N VAL A 4 2.31 4.15 34.15
CA VAL A 4 3.02 3.99 32.87
C VAL A 4 2.09 4.29 31.71
N ASP A 5 2.62 4.89 30.64
CA ASP A 5 1.81 5.19 29.46
C ASP A 5 1.43 3.93 28.67
N LEU A 6 2.35 2.97 28.59
CA LEU A 6 2.20 1.74 27.81
C LEU A 6 2.78 0.55 28.57
N LEU A 7 1.96 -0.51 28.74
CA LEU A 7 2.36 -1.81 29.24
C LEU A 7 2.32 -2.85 28.12
N VAL A 8 3.49 -3.30 27.65
CA VAL A 8 3.59 -4.42 26.70
C VAL A 8 3.67 -5.72 27.48
N CYS A 9 2.69 -6.58 27.30
CA CYS A 9 2.56 -7.83 28.03
C CYS A 9 2.95 -9.01 27.14
N SER A 10 3.92 -9.80 27.60
CA SER A 10 4.41 -11.02 26.94
C SER A 10 4.55 -12.18 27.94
N ILE A 11 3.56 -12.34 28.83
CA ILE A 11 3.48 -13.42 29.82
C ILE A 11 2.63 -14.59 29.31
N SER A 12 2.48 -15.65 30.10
CA SER A 12 1.63 -16.78 29.74
C SER A 12 0.14 -16.40 29.71
N ALA A 13 -0.62 -16.98 28.77
CA ALA A 13 -2.03 -16.63 28.53
C ALA A 13 -2.94 -16.78 29.75
N ASP A 14 -2.64 -17.72 30.64
CA ASP A 14 -3.36 -17.97 31.90
C ASP A 14 -3.21 -16.83 32.92
N GLN A 15 -2.15 -16.03 32.82
CA GLN A 15 -1.89 -14.91 33.72
C GLN A 15 -2.47 -13.58 33.22
N VAL A 16 -2.86 -13.51 31.93
CA VAL A 16 -3.33 -12.28 31.29
C VAL A 16 -4.59 -11.70 31.94
N PRO A 17 -5.65 -12.48 32.28
CA PRO A 17 -6.86 -11.90 32.85
C PRO A 17 -6.61 -11.18 34.17
N ALA A 18 -5.84 -11.80 35.08
CA ALA A 18 -5.48 -11.19 36.35
C ALA A 18 -4.67 -9.90 36.18
N LEU A 19 -3.75 -9.85 35.20
CA LEU A 19 -3.00 -8.64 34.89
C LEU A 19 -3.92 -7.52 34.38
N VAL A 20 -4.86 -7.82 33.48
CA VAL A 20 -5.81 -6.83 32.95
C VAL A 20 -6.70 -6.29 34.06
N GLU A 21 -7.18 -7.15 34.95
CA GLU A 21 -7.95 -6.75 36.14
C GLU A 21 -7.13 -5.85 37.07
N GLU A 22 -5.87 -6.18 37.34
CA GLU A 22 -4.97 -5.35 38.14
C GLU A 22 -4.72 -3.99 37.47
N ALA A 23 -4.46 -3.96 36.16
CA ALA A 23 -4.24 -2.72 35.43
C ALA A 23 -5.48 -1.82 35.43
N ALA A 24 -6.66 -2.41 35.23
CA ALA A 24 -7.94 -1.71 35.21
C ALA A 24 -8.32 -1.15 36.59
N THR A 25 -8.05 -1.90 37.67
CA THR A 25 -8.41 -1.49 39.04
C THR A 25 -7.42 -0.50 39.64
N THR A 26 -6.11 -0.66 39.38
CA THR A 26 -5.07 0.19 39.97
C THR A 26 -4.84 1.48 39.19
N GLY A 27 -5.19 1.51 37.89
CA GLY A 27 -4.92 2.65 37.02
C GLY A 27 -3.44 2.93 36.80
N LYS A 28 -2.56 1.94 37.05
CA LYS A 28 -1.11 2.06 36.91
C LYS A 28 -0.61 1.98 35.47
N ALA A 29 -1.47 1.64 34.51
CA ALA A 29 -1.15 1.66 33.08
C ALA A 29 -2.24 2.43 32.33
N ARG A 30 -1.87 3.31 31.40
CA ARG A 30 -2.81 4.03 30.52
C ARG A 30 -3.23 3.20 29.31
N SER A 31 -2.35 2.33 28.82
CA SER A 31 -2.63 1.44 27.70
C SER A 31 -1.92 0.10 27.86
N LEU A 32 -2.47 -0.94 27.23
CA LEU A 32 -1.92 -2.29 27.20
C LEU A 32 -1.75 -2.77 25.75
N VAL A 33 -0.68 -3.53 25.50
CA VAL A 33 -0.52 -4.37 24.32
C VAL A 33 -0.41 -5.80 24.79
N LEU A 34 -1.36 -6.64 24.39
CA LEU A 34 -1.35 -8.06 24.74
C LEU A 34 -0.81 -8.89 23.57
N ILE A 35 0.45 -9.31 23.70
CA ILE A 35 1.09 -10.23 22.75
C ILE A 35 0.50 -11.65 22.81
N PRO A 36 0.22 -12.24 24.00
CA PRO A 36 -0.16 -13.65 24.08
C PRO A 36 -1.46 -13.95 23.34
N GLY A 37 -1.44 -15.03 22.56
CA GLY A 37 -2.63 -15.76 22.14
C GLY A 37 -2.94 -16.93 23.08
N GLY A 38 -3.88 -17.77 22.70
CA GLY A 38 -4.36 -18.94 23.43
C GLY A 38 -5.57 -18.68 24.32
N MET A 39 -6.30 -17.57 24.12
CA MET A 39 -7.44 -17.18 24.97
C MET A 39 -8.75 -17.27 24.19
N GLU A 40 -9.20 -16.17 23.58
CA GLU A 40 -10.50 -16.05 22.91
C GLU A 40 -10.64 -17.02 21.73
N GLU A 41 -9.54 -17.36 21.06
CA GLU A 41 -9.49 -18.29 19.93
C GLU A 41 -9.50 -19.77 20.36
N LYS A 42 -9.47 -20.06 21.67
CA LYS A 42 -9.50 -21.44 22.21
C LYS A 42 -10.81 -21.73 22.91
N ALA A 43 -11.24 -22.99 22.84
CA ALA A 43 -12.39 -23.47 23.60
C ALA A 43 -12.15 -23.30 25.11
N GLY A 44 -13.07 -22.62 25.81
CA GLY A 44 -12.99 -22.37 27.25
C GLY A 44 -12.43 -20.98 27.65
N GLY A 45 -12.02 -20.13 26.69
CA GLY A 45 -11.53 -18.78 26.97
C GLY A 45 -12.60 -17.74 27.32
N ALA A 46 -13.89 -18.06 27.12
CA ALA A 46 -14.99 -17.11 27.30
C ALA A 46 -15.11 -16.49 28.71
N PRO A 47 -14.96 -17.25 29.82
CA PRO A 47 -15.03 -16.66 31.17
C PRO A 47 -13.90 -15.66 31.43
N ALA A 48 -12.68 -15.99 30.97
CA ALA A 48 -11.52 -15.10 31.10
C ALA A 48 -11.72 -13.80 30.33
N LEU A 49 -12.21 -13.89 29.08
CA LEU A 49 -12.55 -12.72 28.27
C LEU A 49 -13.63 -11.86 28.94
N GLN A 50 -14.69 -12.49 29.43
CA GLN A 50 -15.78 -11.78 30.09
C GLN A 50 -15.30 -11.03 31.34
N SER A 51 -14.38 -11.62 32.11
CA SER A 51 -13.77 -10.98 33.27
C SER A 51 -12.95 -9.75 32.86
N MET A 52 -12.11 -9.88 31.83
CA MET A 52 -11.33 -8.75 31.30
C MET A 52 -12.23 -7.62 30.80
N HIS A 53 -13.28 -7.93 30.02
CA HIS A 53 -14.24 -6.94 29.54
C HIS A 53 -14.96 -6.23 30.67
N ALA A 54 -15.41 -6.97 31.70
CA ALA A 54 -16.06 -6.39 32.86
C ALA A 54 -15.13 -5.45 33.63
N ALA A 55 -13.86 -5.83 33.82
CA ALA A 55 -12.88 -5.00 34.49
C ALA A 55 -12.58 -3.70 33.72
N LEU A 56 -12.38 -3.79 32.40
CA LEU A 56 -12.17 -2.63 31.53
C LEU A 56 -13.39 -1.70 31.57
N ALA A 57 -14.60 -2.23 31.41
CA ALA A 57 -15.83 -1.45 31.46
C ALA A 57 -16.03 -0.76 32.82
N ALA A 58 -15.78 -1.47 33.92
CA ALA A 58 -15.87 -0.90 35.27
C ALA A 58 -14.86 0.23 35.47
N SER A 59 -13.61 0.07 34.99
CA SER A 59 -12.58 1.10 35.09
C SER A 59 -12.92 2.37 34.28
N ARG A 60 -13.55 2.22 33.11
CA ARG A 60 -14.00 3.32 32.24
C ARG A 60 -15.13 4.16 32.83
N ALA A 61 -15.94 3.56 33.70
CA ALA A 61 -16.96 4.28 34.44
C ALA A 61 -16.39 5.19 35.56
N THR A 62 -15.09 5.09 35.84
CA THR A 62 -14.41 5.96 36.81
C THR A 62 -13.90 7.23 36.14
N PRO A 63 -13.66 8.34 36.90
CA PRO A 63 -13.10 9.58 36.35
C PRO A 63 -11.74 9.42 35.66
N GLY A 64 -11.02 8.32 35.93
CA GLY A 64 -9.73 8.01 35.30
C GLY A 64 -9.84 7.48 33.88
N GLY A 65 -11.04 7.15 33.40
CA GLY A 65 -11.31 6.65 32.04
C GLY A 65 -10.85 5.21 31.77
N GLY A 66 -10.15 4.57 32.72
CA GLY A 66 -9.61 3.22 32.55
C GLY A 66 -8.54 3.13 31.44
N PRO A 67 -7.87 1.98 31.30
CA PRO A 67 -6.96 1.77 30.18
C PRO A 67 -7.67 1.35 28.89
N VAL A 68 -6.94 1.46 27.78
CA VAL A 68 -7.26 0.83 26.48
C VAL A 68 -6.32 -0.32 26.19
N LEU A 69 -6.76 -1.29 25.39
CA LEU A 69 -6.04 -2.53 25.13
C LEU A 69 -5.99 -2.84 23.62
N ASN A 70 -4.78 -3.03 23.09
CA ASN A 70 -4.53 -3.56 21.76
C ASN A 70 -4.20 -5.07 21.81
N GLY A 71 -4.67 -5.83 20.81
CA GLY A 71 -4.60 -7.30 20.79
C GLY A 71 -5.88 -7.91 21.37
N ALA A 72 -5.86 -9.06 22.06
CA ALA A 72 -4.73 -9.94 22.30
C ALA A 72 -4.24 -10.66 21.01
N ASN A 73 -3.31 -11.62 21.14
CA ASN A 73 -2.76 -12.37 20.00
C ASN A 73 -2.28 -11.46 18.86
N CYS A 74 -1.45 -10.47 19.20
CA CYS A 74 -0.90 -9.53 18.24
C CYS A 74 0.63 -9.58 18.22
N VAL A 75 1.24 -9.05 17.15
CA VAL A 75 2.70 -8.90 17.10
C VAL A 75 3.19 -7.59 17.73
N GLY A 76 2.28 -6.73 18.21
CA GLY A 76 2.57 -5.39 18.69
C GLY A 76 2.38 -4.33 17.60
N PHE A 77 3.04 -3.18 17.76
CA PHE A 77 2.96 -2.08 16.81
C PHE A 77 4.25 -1.26 16.71
N ARG A 78 4.35 -0.47 15.65
CA ARG A 78 5.36 0.55 15.43
C ARG A 78 4.69 1.91 15.21
N SER A 79 5.14 2.92 15.94
CA SER A 79 4.72 4.31 15.80
C SER A 79 5.95 5.19 15.66
N LEU A 80 6.18 5.73 14.46
CA LEU A 80 7.31 6.61 14.20
C LEU A 80 7.17 7.96 14.93
N PRO A 81 5.98 8.61 14.94
CA PRO A 81 5.78 9.85 15.71
C PRO A 81 5.98 9.63 17.21
N GLY A 82 5.52 8.49 17.73
CA GLY A 82 5.71 8.11 19.13
C GLY A 82 7.11 7.62 19.48
N ARG A 83 7.95 7.31 18.48
CA ARG A 83 9.26 6.65 18.63
C ARG A 83 9.18 5.34 19.41
N VAL A 84 8.13 4.57 19.15
CA VAL A 84 7.86 3.28 19.81
C VAL A 84 7.88 2.16 18.77
N ASP A 85 8.60 1.09 19.08
CA ASP A 85 8.52 -0.19 18.39
C ASP A 85 8.36 -1.29 19.45
N THR A 86 7.22 -1.98 19.42
CA THR A 86 6.93 -3.09 20.33
C THR A 86 6.93 -4.45 19.62
N LEU A 87 7.39 -4.51 18.36
CA LEU A 87 7.45 -5.75 17.61
C LEU A 87 8.51 -6.67 18.21
N PHE A 88 8.20 -7.96 18.36
CA PHE A 88 9.16 -8.97 18.81
C PHE A 88 9.97 -9.58 17.66
N ILE A 89 10.25 -8.80 16.62
CA ILE A 89 11.03 -9.23 15.45
C ILE A 89 12.44 -8.66 15.54
N PRO A 90 13.50 -9.49 15.49
CA PRO A 90 14.87 -8.98 15.53
C PRO A 90 15.20 -8.08 14.32
N ASP A 91 15.99 -7.02 14.55
CA ASP A 91 16.37 -6.03 13.51
C ASP A 91 17.01 -6.65 12.26
N HIS A 92 17.76 -7.75 12.40
CA HIS A 92 18.39 -8.43 11.26
C HIS A 92 17.40 -9.24 10.41
N LYS A 93 16.16 -9.42 10.88
CA LYS A 93 15.05 -10.04 10.13
C LYS A 93 14.09 -9.00 9.58
N LEU A 94 13.86 -7.92 10.33
CA LEU A 94 13.08 -6.78 9.89
C LEU A 94 13.83 -5.50 10.30
N PRO A 95 14.57 -4.88 9.37
CA PRO A 95 15.35 -3.69 9.67
C PRO A 95 14.53 -2.57 10.29
N ALA A 96 15.22 -1.72 11.06
CA ALA A 96 14.66 -0.51 11.63
C ALA A 96 14.04 0.38 10.52
N PRO A 97 12.94 1.09 10.83
CA PRO A 97 12.28 1.95 9.85
C PRO A 97 13.21 3.09 9.41
N ILE A 98 13.08 3.50 8.15
CA ILE A 98 13.75 4.69 7.62
C ILE A 98 12.92 5.94 7.98
N LEU A 99 13.59 7.00 8.42
CA LEU A 99 12.96 8.27 8.79
C LEU A 99 13.27 9.40 7.77
N PRO A 100 12.31 10.30 7.47
CA PRO A 100 10.91 10.26 7.92
C PRO A 100 10.15 9.11 7.25
N GLY A 101 9.22 8.48 7.98
CA GLY A 101 8.39 7.43 7.39
C GLY A 101 7.40 7.99 6.38
N ALA A 102 6.89 7.11 5.53
CA ALA A 102 5.81 7.42 4.60
C ALA A 102 4.52 7.77 5.36
N PRO A 103 3.69 8.70 4.85
CA PRO A 103 2.45 9.16 5.49
C PRO A 103 1.31 8.12 5.36
N ILE A 104 1.61 6.89 5.77
CA ILE A 104 0.72 5.74 5.67
C ILE A 104 0.57 5.08 7.03
N ALA A 105 -0.63 4.59 7.31
CA ALA A 105 -0.91 3.71 8.44
C ALA A 105 -1.28 2.32 7.90
N LEU A 106 -0.59 1.28 8.38
CA LEU A 106 -0.90 -0.11 8.05
C LEU A 106 -1.51 -0.80 9.27
N ILE A 107 -2.79 -1.13 9.21
CA ILE A 107 -3.52 -1.90 10.22
C ILE A 107 -3.66 -3.33 9.71
N SER A 108 -3.33 -4.31 10.54
CA SER A 108 -3.50 -5.72 10.18
C SER A 108 -4.04 -6.53 11.35
N GLN A 109 -5.11 -7.27 11.08
CA GLN A 109 -5.59 -8.30 12.01
C GLN A 109 -4.62 -9.49 12.09
N SER A 110 -3.93 -9.82 11.00
CA SER A 110 -2.89 -10.86 10.97
C SER A 110 -1.51 -10.30 11.27
N GLY A 111 -0.89 -10.74 12.36
CA GLY A 111 0.45 -10.32 12.73
C GLY A 111 1.53 -10.78 11.75
N ALA A 112 1.42 -12.03 11.24
CA ALA A 112 2.35 -12.55 10.24
C ALA A 112 2.27 -11.78 8.91
N PHE A 113 1.05 -11.41 8.50
CA PHE A 113 0.86 -10.56 7.33
C PHE A 113 1.53 -9.19 7.52
N LEU A 114 1.32 -8.53 8.68
CA LEU A 114 1.92 -7.23 8.98
C LEU A 114 3.44 -7.24 8.78
N VAL A 115 4.13 -8.21 9.40
CA VAL A 115 5.60 -8.30 9.32
C VAL A 115 6.06 -8.56 7.88
N SER A 116 5.35 -9.42 7.13
CA SER A 116 5.66 -9.67 5.72
C SER A 116 5.41 -8.47 4.82
N ALA A 117 4.39 -7.66 5.12
CA ALA A 117 4.06 -6.46 4.37
C ALA A 117 5.08 -5.34 4.66
N LEU A 118 5.53 -5.21 5.91
CA LEU A 118 6.59 -4.27 6.29
C LEU A 118 7.91 -4.57 5.58
N ASP A 119 8.30 -5.85 5.49
CA ASP A 119 9.49 -6.27 4.74
C ASP A 119 9.38 -5.89 3.25
N ARG A 120 8.24 -6.18 2.61
CA ARG A 120 7.98 -5.85 1.20
C ARG A 120 7.95 -4.35 0.90
N LEU A 121 7.54 -3.52 1.87
CA LEU A 121 7.55 -2.06 1.74
C LEU A 121 8.98 -1.49 1.75
N GLY A 122 9.94 -2.19 2.36
CA GLY A 122 11.34 -1.78 2.38
C GLY A 122 11.53 -0.35 2.88
N SER A 123 12.01 0.54 2.02
CA SER A 123 12.28 1.95 2.35
C SER A 123 11.02 2.78 2.59
N LEU A 124 9.84 2.29 2.19
CA LEU A 124 8.54 2.95 2.36
C LEU A 124 7.96 2.68 3.76
N SER A 125 8.77 2.93 4.79
CA SER A 125 8.44 2.64 6.19
C SER A 125 7.16 3.37 6.63
N PRO A 126 6.09 2.67 7.04
CA PRO A 126 4.85 3.31 7.50
C PRO A 126 5.05 4.21 8.72
N ARG A 127 4.34 5.35 8.75
CA ARG A 127 4.19 6.20 9.96
C ARG A 127 3.66 5.39 11.14
N TYR A 128 2.68 4.53 10.87
CA TYR A 128 2.14 3.58 11.85
C TYR A 128 2.01 2.18 11.24
N ALA A 129 2.35 1.15 12.01
CA ALA A 129 2.10 -0.24 11.67
C ALA A 129 1.52 -0.96 12.90
N LEU A 130 0.28 -1.43 12.82
CA LEU A 130 -0.50 -1.91 13.95
C LEU A 130 -0.96 -3.35 13.72
N SER A 131 -0.57 -4.26 14.61
CA SER A 131 -1.21 -5.57 14.71
C SER A 131 -2.31 -5.50 15.75
N ILE A 132 -3.56 -5.68 15.31
CA ILE A 132 -4.74 -5.56 16.19
C ILE A 132 -5.21 -6.91 16.75
N GLY A 133 -4.73 -8.02 16.16
CA GLY A 133 -4.99 -9.38 16.64
C GLY A 133 -6.47 -9.69 16.84
N ASN A 134 -6.82 -10.17 18.03
CA ASN A 134 -8.17 -10.59 18.36
C ASN A 134 -9.17 -9.43 18.50
N GLN A 135 -8.71 -8.17 18.57
CA GLN A 135 -9.57 -7.00 18.85
C GLN A 135 -10.38 -7.21 20.14
N THR A 136 -9.68 -7.62 21.21
CA THR A 136 -10.23 -7.86 22.54
C THR A 136 -10.84 -6.58 23.12
N ASP A 137 -10.32 -5.41 22.75
CA ASP A 137 -10.87 -4.12 23.17
C ASP A 137 -10.83 -3.11 22.02
N LEU A 138 -9.65 -2.62 21.63
CA LEU A 138 -9.52 -1.76 20.46
C LEU A 138 -9.71 -2.56 19.16
N SER A 139 -10.56 -2.03 18.29
CA SER A 139 -10.87 -2.55 16.96
C SER A 139 -10.18 -1.74 15.86
N ALA A 140 -10.21 -2.23 14.62
CA ALA A 140 -9.80 -1.45 13.46
C ALA A 140 -10.54 -0.10 13.36
N ALA A 141 -11.81 -0.05 13.76
CA ALA A 141 -12.62 1.16 13.69
C ALA A 141 -12.12 2.26 14.64
N ASP A 142 -11.64 1.91 15.83
CA ASP A 142 -11.07 2.87 16.79
C ASP A 142 -9.77 3.49 16.26
N TYR A 143 -8.96 2.72 15.53
CA TYR A 143 -7.77 3.25 14.87
C TYR A 143 -8.12 4.14 13.67
N LEU A 144 -9.14 3.79 12.88
CA LEU A 144 -9.62 4.67 11.80
C LEU A 144 -10.16 5.98 12.36
N GLU A 145 -10.86 5.96 13.50
CA GLU A 145 -11.31 7.15 14.23
C GLU A 145 -10.12 8.05 14.61
N TYR A 146 -9.09 7.48 15.23
CA TYR A 146 -7.87 8.20 15.57
C TYR A 146 -7.15 8.76 14.32
N PHE A 147 -7.02 7.97 13.25
CA PHE A 147 -6.35 8.38 12.02
C PHE A 147 -7.15 9.37 11.18
N ALA A 148 -8.46 9.46 11.37
CA ALA A 148 -9.27 10.51 10.76
C ALA A 148 -8.82 11.91 11.21
N GLU A 149 -8.23 12.04 12.40
CA GLU A 149 -7.72 13.31 12.92
C GLU A 149 -6.22 13.56 12.61
N ASP A 150 -5.45 12.53 12.24
CA ASP A 150 -4.04 12.70 11.86
C ASP A 150 -3.91 13.23 10.43
N THR A 151 -3.79 14.56 10.31
CA THR A 151 -3.64 15.26 9.02
C THR A 151 -2.33 14.94 8.27
N GLU A 152 -1.37 14.28 8.90
CA GLU A 152 -0.12 13.85 8.26
C GLU A 152 -0.25 12.49 7.57
N LEU A 153 -1.39 11.81 7.70
CA LEU A 153 -1.68 10.58 6.96
C LEU A 153 -2.34 10.90 5.62
N GLU A 154 -1.94 10.18 4.59
CA GLU A 154 -2.50 10.24 3.23
C GLU A 154 -3.17 8.92 2.84
N LEU A 155 -2.78 7.82 3.48
CA LEU A 155 -3.31 6.47 3.25
C LEU A 155 -3.48 5.70 4.56
N VAL A 156 -4.63 5.06 4.74
CA VAL A 156 -4.84 4.01 5.75
C VAL A 156 -5.09 2.69 5.03
N ALA A 157 -4.18 1.73 5.18
CA ALA A 157 -4.29 0.40 4.60
C ALA A 157 -4.68 -0.62 5.68
N VAL A 158 -5.65 -1.47 5.38
CA VAL A 158 -6.26 -2.38 6.36
C VAL A 158 -6.35 -3.79 5.79
N TYR A 159 -5.70 -4.74 6.46
CA TYR A 159 -5.95 -6.17 6.28
C TYR A 159 -6.92 -6.65 7.37
N MET A 160 -8.11 -7.08 6.98
CA MET A 160 -9.17 -7.52 7.89
C MET A 160 -9.57 -8.97 7.65
N GLU A 161 -9.80 -9.69 8.75
CA GLU A 161 -10.34 -11.05 8.76
C GLU A 161 -11.80 -11.09 9.26
N GLY A 162 -12.15 -10.18 10.17
CA GLY A 162 -13.52 -10.05 10.67
C GLY A 162 -13.71 -8.84 11.58
N PHE A 163 -14.97 -8.56 11.88
CA PHE A 163 -15.39 -7.46 12.73
C PHE A 163 -16.12 -7.99 13.96
N LYS A 164 -16.01 -7.30 15.10
CA LYS A 164 -16.89 -7.58 16.24
C LYS A 164 -18.28 -6.98 15.97
N PRO A 165 -19.33 -7.41 16.70
CA PRO A 165 -20.68 -6.87 16.54
C PRO A 165 -20.70 -5.34 16.67
N GLY A 166 -21.21 -4.65 15.63
CA GLY A 166 -21.29 -3.19 15.58
C GLY A 166 -20.06 -2.47 14.99
N ASP A 167 -18.89 -3.11 14.94
CA ASP A 167 -17.67 -2.45 14.44
C ASP A 167 -17.64 -2.26 12.94
N GLY A 168 -18.29 -3.15 12.17
CA GLY A 168 -18.35 -3.02 10.71
C GLY A 168 -19.00 -1.70 10.26
N SER A 169 -20.05 -1.25 10.93
CA SER A 169 -20.69 0.05 10.64
C SER A 169 -19.80 1.23 11.01
N ARG A 170 -19.10 1.17 12.15
CA ARG A 170 -18.15 2.21 12.56
C ARG A 170 -16.98 2.29 11.59
N PHE A 171 -16.45 1.14 11.15
CA PHE A 171 -15.38 1.06 10.17
C PHE A 171 -15.77 1.77 8.87
N VAL A 172 -16.97 1.49 8.35
CA VAL A 172 -17.49 2.12 7.12
C VAL A 172 -17.69 3.62 7.30
N GLU A 173 -18.20 4.05 8.45
CA GLU A 173 -18.36 5.48 8.77
C GLU A 173 -17.02 6.23 8.76
N TRP A 174 -16.02 5.71 9.49
CA TRP A 174 -14.71 6.36 9.56
C TRP A 174 -13.93 6.26 8.24
N THR A 175 -14.13 5.17 7.50
CA THR A 175 -13.63 5.06 6.12
C THR A 175 -14.14 6.23 5.27
N ARG A 176 -15.46 6.49 5.29
CA ARG A 176 -16.06 7.60 4.55
C ARG A 176 -15.50 8.96 4.98
N ARG A 177 -15.35 9.19 6.28
CA ARG A 177 -14.79 10.45 6.80
C ARG A 177 -13.35 10.67 6.32
N ILE A 178 -12.53 9.61 6.28
CA ILE A 178 -11.16 9.68 5.75
C ILE A 178 -11.20 9.98 4.23
N THR A 179 -12.01 9.27 3.46
CA THR A 179 -12.07 9.46 2.00
C THR A 179 -12.66 10.80 1.59
N ASP A 180 -13.68 11.29 2.30
CA ASP A 180 -14.30 12.60 2.05
C ASP A 180 -13.31 13.75 2.31
N SER A 181 -12.27 13.52 3.11
CA SER A 181 -11.18 14.48 3.32
C SER A 181 -10.12 14.47 2.20
N GLY A 182 -10.29 13.66 1.16
CA GLY A 182 -9.36 13.51 0.04
C GLY A 182 -8.25 12.47 0.25
N ARG A 183 -8.17 11.88 1.44
CA ARG A 183 -7.22 10.80 1.79
C ARG A 183 -7.75 9.45 1.32
N ARG A 184 -6.91 8.41 1.36
CA ARG A 184 -7.25 7.09 0.83
C ARG A 184 -7.40 6.05 1.94
N VAL A 185 -8.35 5.14 1.75
CA VAL A 185 -8.44 3.90 2.53
C VAL A 185 -8.29 2.72 1.58
N LEU A 186 -7.34 1.83 1.86
CA LEU A 186 -7.11 0.60 1.13
C LEU A 186 -7.53 -0.58 2.02
N LEU A 187 -8.35 -1.49 1.51
CA LEU A 187 -8.91 -2.59 2.28
C LEU A 187 -8.74 -3.92 1.56
N TYR A 188 -8.23 -4.91 2.27
CA TYR A 188 -8.37 -6.33 1.91
C TYR A 188 -9.17 -7.04 2.99
N VAL A 189 -10.20 -7.79 2.56
CA VAL A 189 -11.04 -8.60 3.45
C VAL A 189 -10.78 -10.08 3.16
N ALA A 190 -10.23 -10.78 4.15
CA ALA A 190 -10.03 -12.23 4.08
C ALA A 190 -11.36 -12.98 4.27
N GLY A 191 -11.33 -14.31 4.13
CA GLY A 191 -12.52 -15.12 4.39
C GLY A 191 -13.58 -15.12 3.29
N ARG A 192 -13.20 -14.77 2.04
CA ARG A 192 -14.11 -14.68 0.87
C ARG A 192 -14.92 -15.96 0.59
N THR A 193 -14.35 -17.13 0.85
CA THR A 193 -15.01 -18.42 0.66
C THR A 193 -15.38 -19.03 2.00
N SER A 194 -16.34 -19.95 2.04
CA SER A 194 -16.67 -20.69 3.27
C SER A 194 -15.43 -21.34 3.91
N ALA A 195 -14.57 -21.95 3.10
CA ALA A 195 -13.30 -22.52 3.55
C ALA A 195 -12.34 -21.44 4.10
N GLY A 196 -12.24 -20.29 3.46
CA GLY A 196 -11.43 -19.18 3.94
C GLY A 196 -11.96 -18.59 5.25
N ALA A 197 -13.27 -18.42 5.36
CA ALA A 197 -13.94 -17.94 6.58
C ALA A 197 -13.70 -18.90 7.75
N GLN A 198 -13.79 -20.21 7.51
CA GLN A 198 -13.49 -21.24 8.50
C GLN A 198 -12.01 -21.21 8.92
N ALA A 199 -11.09 -21.05 7.97
CA ALA A 199 -9.65 -20.97 8.24
C ALA A 199 -9.27 -19.72 9.05
N SER A 200 -9.93 -18.59 8.80
CA SER A 200 -9.76 -17.38 9.61
C SER A 200 -10.31 -17.57 11.02
N ALA A 201 -11.54 -18.07 11.15
CA ALA A 201 -12.20 -18.31 12.43
C ALA A 201 -11.46 -19.30 13.36
N SER A 202 -10.62 -20.20 12.82
CA SER A 202 -9.83 -21.13 13.64
C SER A 202 -8.63 -20.49 14.33
N HIS A 203 -8.23 -19.27 13.94
CA HIS A 203 -7.07 -18.57 14.48
C HIS A 203 -7.35 -17.15 14.95
N THR A 204 -8.43 -16.52 14.49
CA THR A 204 -8.94 -15.25 15.02
C THR A 204 -10.33 -15.44 15.59
N ALA A 205 -10.55 -14.91 16.79
CA ALA A 205 -11.85 -14.98 17.46
C ALA A 205 -12.84 -13.92 16.94
N SER A 206 -12.86 -13.70 15.63
CA SER A 206 -13.82 -12.82 14.97
C SER A 206 -14.87 -13.63 14.22
N VAL A 207 -16.10 -13.13 14.21
CA VAL A 207 -17.15 -13.68 13.37
C VAL A 207 -16.82 -13.27 11.94
N ALA A 208 -16.70 -14.26 11.05
CA ALA A 208 -16.65 -13.99 9.62
C ALA A 208 -17.97 -13.32 9.21
N GLY A 209 -17.92 -12.01 9.03
CA GLY A 209 -19.06 -11.23 8.54
C GLY A 209 -19.38 -11.60 7.09
N ASP A 210 -20.53 -11.14 6.60
CA ASP A 210 -20.83 -11.27 5.17
C ASP A 210 -19.81 -10.44 4.36
N HIS A 211 -18.87 -11.17 3.74
CA HIS A 211 -17.78 -10.62 2.97
C HIS A 211 -18.27 -9.66 1.86
N LEU A 212 -19.38 -9.98 1.19
CA LEU A 212 -19.92 -9.13 0.12
C LEU A 212 -20.51 -7.85 0.68
N VAL A 213 -21.20 -7.93 1.83
CA VAL A 213 -21.78 -6.75 2.48
C VAL A 213 -20.69 -5.76 2.86
N ILE A 214 -19.64 -6.21 3.56
CA ILE A 214 -18.59 -5.28 4.02
C ILE A 214 -17.81 -4.69 2.84
N GLN A 215 -17.47 -5.48 1.81
CA GLN A 215 -16.78 -4.96 0.64
C GLN A 215 -17.61 -3.89 -0.07
N ASN A 216 -18.91 -4.13 -0.29
CA ASN A 216 -19.77 -3.18 -0.98
C ASN A 216 -19.96 -1.90 -0.18
N LEU A 217 -20.15 -1.99 1.13
CA LEU A 217 -20.26 -0.82 2.00
C LEU A 217 -18.94 -0.02 2.05
N ALA A 218 -17.80 -0.69 2.11
CA ALA A 218 -16.49 -0.03 2.08
C ALA A 218 -16.23 0.66 0.73
N ARG A 219 -16.56 0.03 -0.41
CA ARG A 219 -16.49 0.66 -1.75
C ARG A 219 -17.41 1.89 -1.82
N GLN A 220 -18.64 1.80 -1.32
CA GLN A 220 -19.57 2.95 -1.24
C GLN A 220 -19.08 4.05 -0.30
N ALA A 221 -18.25 3.71 0.68
CA ALA A 221 -17.56 4.67 1.53
C ALA A 221 -16.24 5.17 0.91
N GLY A 222 -15.93 4.85 -0.35
CA GLY A 222 -14.76 5.36 -1.06
C GLY A 222 -13.47 4.57 -0.86
N ALA A 223 -13.49 3.44 -0.13
CA ALA A 223 -12.30 2.61 0.01
C ALA A 223 -11.94 1.91 -1.31
N LEU A 224 -10.63 1.80 -1.56
CA LEU A 224 -10.06 0.92 -2.55
C LEU A 224 -10.09 -0.50 -1.97
N VAL A 225 -10.99 -1.35 -2.46
CA VAL A 225 -11.16 -2.72 -1.95
C VAL A 225 -10.51 -3.71 -2.90
N CYS A 226 -9.48 -4.40 -2.44
CA CYS A 226 -8.71 -5.37 -3.23
C CYS A 226 -9.27 -6.78 -3.13
N ASP A 227 -9.21 -7.51 -4.24
CA ASP A 227 -9.73 -8.88 -4.34
C ASP A 227 -8.65 -9.96 -4.15
N SER A 228 -7.37 -9.57 -4.08
CA SER A 228 -6.25 -10.46 -3.80
C SER A 228 -5.15 -9.80 -2.95
N LEU A 229 -4.33 -10.62 -2.28
CA LEU A 229 -3.17 -10.14 -1.52
C LEU A 229 -2.09 -9.53 -2.41
N ASP A 230 -1.95 -10.03 -3.64
CA ASP A 230 -1.01 -9.50 -4.62
C ASP A 230 -1.40 -8.07 -5.01
N GLU A 231 -2.67 -7.88 -5.37
CA GLU A 231 -3.23 -6.56 -5.66
C GLU A 231 -3.15 -5.61 -4.46
N PHE A 232 -3.47 -6.09 -3.24
CA PHE A 232 -3.35 -5.26 -2.04
C PHE A 232 -1.91 -4.81 -1.78
N GLY A 233 -0.93 -5.72 -1.90
CA GLY A 233 0.48 -5.39 -1.67
C GLY A 233 1.03 -4.40 -2.69
N GLU A 234 0.70 -4.59 -3.96
CA GLU A 234 1.14 -3.69 -5.03
C GLU A 234 0.44 -2.34 -5.00
N LEU A 235 -0.87 -2.32 -4.74
CA LEU A 235 -1.62 -1.07 -4.62
C LEU A 235 -1.23 -0.30 -3.36
N LEU A 236 -0.90 -0.98 -2.26
CA LEU A 236 -0.32 -0.36 -1.06
C LEU A 236 0.99 0.37 -1.42
N LYS A 237 1.91 -0.33 -2.09
CA LYS A 237 3.19 0.24 -2.53
C LYS A 237 3.00 1.41 -3.48
N LEU A 238 2.14 1.24 -4.50
CA LEU A 238 1.82 2.26 -5.49
C LEU A 238 1.20 3.50 -4.83
N CYS A 239 0.19 3.33 -3.97
CA CYS A 239 -0.42 4.46 -3.25
C CYS A 239 0.62 5.22 -2.42
N THR A 240 1.57 4.50 -1.82
CA THR A 240 2.64 5.09 -1.02
C THR A 240 3.63 5.89 -1.87
N GLN A 241 4.02 5.38 -3.03
CA GLN A 241 4.94 6.06 -3.97
C GLN A 241 4.28 7.24 -4.71
N LEU A 242 2.95 7.23 -4.84
CA LEU A 242 2.16 8.28 -5.47
C LEU A 242 1.55 9.29 -4.49
N VAL A 243 1.97 9.29 -3.22
CA VAL A 243 1.58 10.34 -2.28
C VAL A 243 1.94 11.73 -2.84
N GLY A 244 1.03 12.69 -2.69
CA GLY A 244 1.20 14.06 -3.16
C GLY A 244 1.04 14.26 -4.67
N ARG A 245 0.84 13.18 -5.45
CA ARG A 245 0.53 13.28 -6.88
C ARG A 245 -0.91 13.73 -7.08
N ARG A 246 -1.16 14.53 -8.11
CA ARG A 246 -2.49 15.10 -8.38
C ARG A 246 -3.23 14.23 -9.40
N PRO A 247 -4.28 13.50 -9.02
CA PRO A 247 -5.13 12.83 -9.99
C PRO A 247 -5.84 13.88 -10.84
N GLY A 248 -5.67 13.81 -12.17
CA GLY A 248 -6.50 14.57 -13.10
C GLY A 248 -7.81 13.85 -13.38
N GLN A 249 -8.31 13.90 -14.61
CA GLN A 249 -9.53 13.20 -15.02
C GLN A 249 -9.30 11.73 -15.39
N GLY A 250 -8.04 11.28 -15.43
CA GLY A 250 -7.67 9.93 -15.83
C GLY A 250 -7.44 9.77 -17.33
N ARG A 251 -7.06 10.85 -18.02
CA ARG A 251 -6.57 10.81 -19.41
C ARG A 251 -5.11 10.35 -19.41
N VAL A 252 -4.85 9.15 -19.87
CA VAL A 252 -3.54 8.48 -19.80
C VAL A 252 -2.74 8.78 -21.05
N GLY A 253 -1.52 9.25 -20.89
CA GLY A 253 -0.48 9.19 -21.92
C GLY A 253 0.28 7.88 -21.76
N ALA A 254 0.12 6.97 -22.72
CA ALA A 254 0.73 5.65 -22.67
C ALA A 254 1.87 5.55 -23.69
N ILE A 255 2.99 4.95 -23.28
CA ILE A 255 4.15 4.73 -24.16
C ILE A 255 4.70 3.34 -23.93
N SER A 256 5.19 2.70 -24.99
CA SER A 256 6.04 1.52 -24.91
C SER A 256 7.03 1.51 -26.08
N ASN A 257 8.12 0.74 -25.98
CA ASN A 257 8.97 0.38 -27.11
C ASN A 257 8.52 -0.91 -27.83
N ALA A 258 7.32 -1.42 -27.51
CA ALA A 258 6.73 -2.60 -28.14
C ALA A 258 5.22 -2.47 -28.34
N GLY A 259 4.75 -2.75 -29.55
CA GLY A 259 3.33 -2.64 -29.91
C GLY A 259 2.38 -3.57 -29.13
N PHE A 260 2.83 -4.75 -28.69
CA PHE A 260 1.95 -5.62 -27.90
C PHE A 260 1.61 -5.01 -26.53
N GLU A 261 2.55 -4.28 -25.93
CA GLU A 261 2.30 -3.56 -24.68
C GLU A 261 1.32 -2.41 -24.90
N CYS A 262 1.40 -1.70 -26.04
CA CYS A 262 0.43 -0.67 -26.41
C CYS A 262 -0.99 -1.23 -26.48
N VAL A 263 -1.18 -2.40 -27.13
CA VAL A 263 -2.48 -3.10 -27.15
C VAL A 263 -2.92 -3.49 -25.74
N ALA A 264 -2.03 -4.09 -24.96
CA ALA A 264 -2.35 -4.53 -23.59
C ALA A 264 -2.74 -3.37 -22.66
N ILE A 265 -2.13 -2.18 -22.82
CA ILE A 265 -2.54 -0.97 -22.10
C ILE A 265 -3.97 -0.59 -22.49
N ALA A 266 -4.26 -0.51 -23.80
CA ALA A 266 -5.57 -0.11 -24.30
C ALA A 266 -6.69 -1.08 -23.85
N ASP A 267 -6.40 -2.38 -23.80
CA ASP A 267 -7.36 -3.41 -23.36
C ASP A 267 -7.66 -3.37 -21.85
N ASN A 268 -6.80 -2.72 -21.04
CA ASN A 268 -6.86 -2.77 -19.58
C ASN A 268 -7.08 -1.40 -18.91
N LEU A 269 -7.57 -0.41 -19.65
CA LEU A 269 -7.80 0.96 -19.15
C LEU A 269 -8.80 1.04 -17.97
N GLY A 270 -9.69 0.06 -17.83
CA GLY A 270 -10.79 0.16 -16.86
C GLY A 270 -11.65 1.39 -17.16
N GLY A 271 -11.83 2.27 -16.17
CA GLY A 271 -12.51 3.57 -16.36
C GLY A 271 -11.59 4.73 -16.78
N LEU A 272 -10.31 4.48 -17.07
CA LEU A 272 -9.39 5.48 -17.63
C LEU A 272 -9.64 5.67 -19.14
N GLU A 273 -9.12 6.76 -19.68
CA GLU A 273 -9.23 7.08 -21.11
C GLU A 273 -7.85 7.40 -21.67
N LEU A 274 -7.58 7.08 -22.94
CA LEU A 274 -6.35 7.54 -23.57
C LEU A 274 -6.46 9.03 -23.91
N ALA A 275 -5.46 9.81 -23.53
CA ALA A 275 -5.37 11.22 -23.88
C ALA A 275 -5.30 11.40 -25.41
N SER A 276 -6.06 12.35 -25.95
CA SER A 276 -5.90 12.79 -27.34
C SER A 276 -4.82 13.87 -27.41
N PHE A 277 -3.73 13.60 -28.12
CA PHE A 277 -2.62 14.54 -28.20
C PHE A 277 -3.00 15.79 -28.99
N THR A 278 -2.61 16.96 -28.49
CA THR A 278 -2.76 18.22 -29.21
C THR A 278 -1.70 18.35 -30.30
N PRO A 279 -1.90 19.20 -31.32
CA PRO A 279 -0.89 19.47 -32.34
C PRO A 279 0.47 19.93 -31.76
N ARG A 280 0.44 20.59 -30.59
CA ARG A 280 1.65 21.00 -29.87
C ARG A 280 2.42 19.79 -29.34
N THR A 281 1.72 18.83 -28.73
CA THR A 281 2.32 17.59 -28.21
C THR A 281 2.82 16.73 -29.36
N GLU A 282 2.03 16.54 -30.41
CA GLU A 282 2.43 15.81 -31.62
C GLU A 282 3.69 16.40 -32.26
N SER A 283 3.77 17.73 -32.42
CA SER A 283 4.95 18.40 -32.98
C SER A 283 6.22 18.22 -32.13
N ARG A 284 6.08 18.22 -30.79
CA ARG A 284 7.20 17.93 -29.87
C ARG A 284 7.66 16.49 -30.00
N LEU A 285 6.72 15.53 -29.97
CA LEU A 285 7.02 14.11 -30.13
C LEU A 285 7.71 13.84 -31.48
N GLN A 286 7.17 14.40 -32.57
CA GLN A 286 7.77 14.31 -33.91
C GLN A 286 9.24 14.77 -33.93
N THR A 287 9.55 15.88 -33.26
CA THR A 287 10.93 16.41 -33.19
C THR A 287 11.87 15.42 -32.50
N PHE A 288 11.43 14.69 -31.47
CA PHE A 288 12.25 13.68 -30.80
C PHE A 288 12.45 12.44 -31.67
N LEU A 289 11.39 11.99 -32.36
CA LEU A 289 11.48 10.85 -33.29
C LEU A 289 12.42 11.13 -34.47
N GLU A 290 12.40 12.34 -35.03
CA GLU A 290 13.30 12.75 -36.11
C GLU A 290 14.76 12.81 -35.66
N LYS A 291 15.04 13.34 -34.47
CA LYS A 291 16.39 13.34 -33.88
C LYS A 291 16.93 11.92 -33.70
N ALA A 292 16.04 10.99 -33.36
CA ALA A 292 16.32 9.57 -33.20
C ALA A 292 16.38 8.79 -34.52
N ARG A 293 15.93 9.40 -35.63
CA ARG A 293 15.81 8.78 -36.96
C ARG A 293 14.84 7.60 -37.01
N VAL A 294 13.79 7.63 -36.19
CA VAL A 294 12.73 6.60 -36.12
C VAL A 294 11.36 7.10 -36.61
N GLU A 295 11.28 8.32 -37.13
CA GLU A 295 10.04 8.96 -37.58
C GLU A 295 9.32 8.21 -38.72
N ARG A 296 10.05 7.38 -39.47
CA ARG A 296 9.49 6.60 -40.58
C ARG A 296 8.87 5.27 -40.15
N ILE A 297 9.06 4.88 -38.90
CA ILE A 297 8.63 3.57 -38.36
C ILE A 297 7.74 3.69 -37.12
N VAL A 298 7.53 4.92 -36.61
CA VAL A 298 6.68 5.21 -35.45
C VAL A 298 5.48 6.04 -35.91
N ASP A 299 4.28 5.53 -35.65
CA ASP A 299 3.03 6.26 -35.88
C ASP A 299 2.66 7.06 -34.63
N LEU A 300 2.51 8.39 -34.77
CA LEU A 300 2.16 9.29 -33.67
C LEU A 300 0.68 9.16 -33.29
N HIS A 301 0.40 8.28 -32.33
CA HIS A 301 -0.88 8.16 -31.65
C HIS A 301 -0.69 7.67 -30.21
N ASN A 302 -1.77 7.57 -29.44
CA ASN A 302 -1.77 7.09 -28.07
C ASN A 302 -2.49 5.74 -28.00
N PRO A 303 -1.86 4.66 -27.49
CA PRO A 303 -0.50 4.57 -26.94
C PRO A 303 0.59 4.75 -28.00
N LEU A 304 1.72 5.34 -27.58
CA LEU A 304 2.86 5.60 -28.46
C LEU A 304 3.84 4.42 -28.45
N ASP A 305 3.95 3.72 -29.59
CA ASP A 305 4.94 2.66 -29.81
C ASP A 305 6.24 3.24 -30.39
N LEU A 306 7.28 3.31 -29.56
CA LEU A 306 8.60 3.82 -29.93
C LEU A 306 9.44 2.81 -30.72
N THR A 307 8.96 1.57 -30.87
CA THR A 307 9.70 0.42 -31.42
C THR A 307 10.97 0.09 -30.62
N PRO A 308 11.61 -1.07 -30.86
CA PRO A 308 12.87 -1.41 -30.20
C PRO A 308 14.04 -0.47 -30.52
N MET A 309 13.91 0.45 -31.48
CA MET A 309 15.01 1.31 -31.93
C MET A 309 15.22 2.56 -31.07
N ALA A 310 14.26 2.91 -30.20
CA ALA A 310 14.39 4.06 -29.33
C ALA A 310 15.42 3.82 -28.23
N ASN A 311 16.35 4.76 -28.08
CA ASN A 311 17.38 4.73 -27.05
C ASN A 311 16.92 5.43 -25.76
N ASP A 312 17.75 5.39 -24.71
CA ASP A 312 17.43 5.93 -23.38
C ASP A 312 17.03 7.41 -23.41
N ALA A 313 17.72 8.21 -24.21
CA ALA A 313 17.46 9.65 -24.34
C ALA A 313 16.08 9.93 -24.95
N VAL A 314 15.74 9.22 -26.03
CA VAL A 314 14.44 9.37 -26.72
C VAL A 314 13.32 8.92 -25.80
N PHE A 315 13.52 7.82 -25.08
CA PHE A 315 12.56 7.29 -24.12
C PHE A 315 12.26 8.32 -23.02
N GLY A 316 13.31 8.92 -22.44
CA GLY A 316 13.18 9.99 -21.44
C GLY A 316 12.51 11.26 -21.98
N ASP A 317 12.88 11.71 -23.18
CA ASP A 317 12.32 12.91 -23.82
C ASP A 317 10.82 12.76 -24.12
N VAL A 318 10.40 11.59 -24.61
CA VAL A 318 8.99 11.26 -24.88
C VAL A 318 8.18 11.22 -23.57
N VAL A 319 8.68 10.51 -22.56
CA VAL A 319 8.03 10.45 -21.24
C VAL A 319 7.90 11.85 -20.64
N GLY A 320 8.94 12.68 -20.75
CA GLY A 320 8.92 14.09 -20.35
C GLY A 320 7.87 14.91 -21.11
N SER A 321 7.80 14.77 -22.43
CA SER A 321 6.82 15.49 -23.25
C SER A 321 5.38 15.17 -22.86
N LEU A 322 5.07 13.90 -22.56
CA LEU A 322 3.74 13.51 -22.08
C LEU A 322 3.48 13.98 -20.64
N ALA A 323 4.50 13.94 -19.79
CA ALA A 323 4.40 14.47 -18.43
C ALA A 323 4.10 15.98 -18.42
N ASP A 324 4.56 16.73 -19.43
CA ASP A 324 4.31 18.17 -19.58
C ASP A 324 2.98 18.50 -20.29
N ALA A 325 2.38 17.56 -21.03
CA ALA A 325 1.18 17.81 -21.85
C ALA A 325 -0.08 18.01 -20.99
N GLU A 326 -0.78 19.14 -21.10
CA GLU A 326 -1.95 19.48 -20.26
C GLU A 326 -3.15 18.54 -20.47
N GLU A 327 -3.23 17.91 -21.64
CA GLU A 327 -4.21 16.89 -21.99
C GLU A 327 -3.96 15.52 -21.35
N VAL A 328 -2.77 15.29 -20.79
CA VAL A 328 -2.37 14.06 -20.11
C VAL A 328 -2.45 14.25 -18.60
N ASP A 329 -3.19 13.40 -17.91
CA ASP A 329 -3.35 13.42 -16.46
C ASP A 329 -2.48 12.37 -15.74
N ALA A 330 -2.12 11.29 -16.42
CA ALA A 330 -1.34 10.18 -15.87
C ALA A 330 -0.51 9.49 -16.95
N LEU A 331 0.52 8.74 -16.55
CA LEU A 331 1.39 8.02 -17.47
C LEU A 331 1.43 6.53 -17.17
N VAL A 332 1.35 5.72 -18.23
CA VAL A 332 1.74 4.30 -18.21
C VAL A 332 2.93 4.14 -19.15
N VAL A 333 4.05 3.67 -18.60
CA VAL A 333 5.32 3.59 -19.31
C VAL A 333 5.75 2.12 -19.37
N GLY A 334 5.57 1.48 -20.52
CA GLY A 334 6.02 0.13 -20.80
C GLY A 334 7.45 0.10 -21.32
N CYS A 335 8.28 -0.79 -20.79
CA CYS A 335 9.67 -0.96 -21.19
C CYS A 335 9.97 -2.45 -21.36
N VAL A 336 10.11 -2.87 -22.61
CA VAL A 336 10.69 -4.15 -22.98
C VAL A 336 12.21 -3.98 -23.04
N PRO A 337 12.96 -4.45 -22.03
CA PRO A 337 14.33 -4.03 -21.79
C PRO A 337 15.36 -4.77 -22.65
N MET A 338 14.94 -5.67 -23.53
CA MET A 338 15.84 -6.54 -24.31
C MET A 338 16.50 -5.85 -25.51
N THR A 339 16.10 -4.63 -25.83
CA THR A 339 16.70 -3.89 -26.94
C THR A 339 18.14 -3.47 -26.60
N PRO A 340 19.10 -3.60 -27.53
CA PRO A 340 20.45 -3.09 -27.34
C PRO A 340 20.53 -1.55 -27.33
N ALA A 341 19.42 -0.86 -27.60
CA ALA A 341 19.33 0.59 -27.57
C ALA A 341 19.21 1.16 -26.15
N LEU A 342 18.96 0.33 -25.14
CA LEU A 342 18.75 0.75 -23.75
C LEU A 342 19.86 0.25 -22.82
N HIS A 343 20.20 1.06 -21.83
CA HIS A 343 21.04 0.66 -20.69
C HIS A 343 20.14 0.04 -19.62
N SER A 344 19.90 -1.26 -19.74
CA SER A 344 18.87 -1.99 -18.99
C SER A 344 19.43 -3.05 -18.04
N LEU A 345 20.69 -3.46 -18.24
CA LEU A 345 21.41 -4.43 -17.41
C LEU A 345 22.31 -3.75 -16.38
N ALA A 346 22.55 -4.45 -15.26
CA ALA A 346 23.53 -4.00 -14.27
C ALA A 346 24.94 -4.10 -14.87
N ALA A 347 25.84 -3.19 -14.49
CA ALA A 347 27.23 -3.23 -14.96
C ALA A 347 27.85 -4.62 -14.77
N GLY A 348 28.42 -5.17 -15.85
CA GLY A 348 28.85 -6.55 -15.91
C GLY A 348 29.84 -6.83 -17.03
N ALA A 349 30.45 -8.02 -17.01
CA ALA A 349 31.35 -8.44 -18.06
C ALA A 349 30.59 -8.85 -19.33
N GLY A 350 31.05 -8.41 -20.50
CA GLY A 350 30.50 -8.83 -21.81
C GLY A 350 29.56 -7.83 -22.50
N HIS A 351 29.25 -6.71 -21.85
CA HIS A 351 28.50 -5.60 -22.44
C HIS A 351 28.97 -4.26 -21.84
N ALA A 352 28.50 -3.14 -22.40
CA ALA A 352 28.80 -1.78 -21.91
C ALA A 352 27.63 -1.13 -21.15
N GLU A 353 26.52 -1.84 -20.98
CA GLU A 353 25.36 -1.33 -20.23
C GLU A 353 25.67 -1.14 -18.74
N ASP A 354 25.08 -0.10 -18.17
CA ASP A 354 25.01 0.16 -16.74
C ASP A 354 23.69 0.87 -16.46
N LEU A 355 22.73 0.14 -15.88
CA LEU A 355 21.41 0.68 -15.54
C LEU A 355 21.45 1.83 -14.52
N THR A 356 22.59 2.04 -13.84
CA THR A 356 22.78 3.13 -12.87
C THR A 356 23.43 4.37 -13.50
N ALA A 357 23.79 4.31 -14.78
CA ALA A 357 24.39 5.44 -15.47
C ALA A 357 23.43 6.65 -15.52
N PRO A 358 23.94 7.90 -15.42
CA PRO A 358 23.08 9.10 -15.39
C PRO A 358 22.22 9.33 -16.64
N ASP A 359 22.61 8.73 -17.76
CA ASP A 359 21.96 8.75 -19.06
C ASP A 359 21.16 7.46 -19.37
N ALA A 360 21.14 6.48 -18.47
CA ALA A 360 20.31 5.29 -18.61
C ALA A 360 18.82 5.60 -18.49
N VAL A 361 17.98 4.73 -19.07
CA VAL A 361 16.52 4.86 -19.12
C VAL A 361 15.91 5.03 -17.73
N ALA A 362 16.44 4.33 -16.72
CA ALA A 362 15.98 4.43 -15.34
C ALA A 362 16.16 5.86 -14.78
N ALA A 363 17.33 6.46 -15.02
CA ALA A 363 17.63 7.83 -14.58
C ALA A 363 16.75 8.86 -15.31
N GLY A 364 16.51 8.66 -16.60
CA GLY A 364 15.60 9.49 -17.40
C GLY A 364 14.16 9.46 -16.87
N ILE A 365 13.60 8.27 -16.69
CA ILE A 365 12.25 8.08 -16.15
C ILE A 365 12.14 8.67 -14.73
N ALA A 366 13.09 8.39 -13.85
CA ALA A 366 13.07 8.92 -12.48
C ALA A 366 13.13 10.45 -12.46
N ARG A 367 13.92 11.07 -13.34
CA ARG A 367 13.99 12.54 -13.47
C ARG A 367 12.63 13.13 -13.84
N VAL A 368 11.92 12.52 -14.79
CA VAL A 368 10.57 12.97 -15.19
C VAL A 368 9.57 12.75 -14.05
N PHE A 369 9.60 11.58 -13.41
CA PHE A 369 8.71 11.26 -12.29
C PHE A 369 8.84 12.26 -11.14
N HIS A 370 10.07 12.62 -10.75
CA HIS A 370 10.31 13.59 -9.68
C HIS A 370 10.04 15.04 -10.11
N GLY A 371 10.14 15.34 -11.40
CA GLY A 371 9.82 16.66 -11.96
C GLY A 371 8.33 16.92 -12.21
N SER A 372 7.48 15.89 -12.23
CA SER A 372 6.06 16.00 -12.58
C SER A 372 5.14 15.80 -11.37
N SER A 373 4.02 16.52 -11.29
CA SER A 373 2.98 16.24 -10.28
C SER A 373 2.03 15.11 -10.68
N LYS A 374 2.15 14.58 -11.90
CA LYS A 374 1.24 13.57 -12.44
C LYS A 374 1.61 12.17 -11.97
N PRO A 375 0.64 11.30 -11.67
CA PRO A 375 0.92 9.90 -11.39
C PRO A 375 1.51 9.19 -12.61
N MET A 376 2.47 8.30 -12.37
CA MET A 376 3.14 7.49 -13.38
C MET A 376 3.36 6.08 -12.84
N VAL A 377 3.12 5.07 -13.67
CA VAL A 377 3.48 3.68 -13.36
C VAL A 377 4.31 3.12 -14.50
N VAL A 378 5.44 2.50 -14.16
CA VAL A 378 6.35 1.88 -15.10
C VAL A 378 6.15 0.37 -15.09
N ALA A 379 6.16 -0.25 -16.26
CA ALA A 379 6.31 -1.68 -16.41
C ALA A 379 7.67 -1.97 -17.03
N VAL A 380 8.39 -2.94 -16.46
CA VAL A 380 9.61 -3.49 -17.07
C VAL A 380 9.33 -4.95 -17.35
N ASP A 381 8.96 -5.26 -18.60
CA ASP A 381 8.55 -6.60 -19.02
C ASP A 381 9.79 -7.43 -19.38
N GLY A 382 10.34 -8.09 -18.36
CA GLY A 382 11.53 -8.91 -18.47
C GLY A 382 11.72 -9.86 -17.30
N GLY A 383 12.39 -10.99 -17.56
CA GLY A 383 12.68 -12.02 -16.55
C GLY A 383 13.77 -11.63 -15.55
N GLU A 384 14.43 -12.65 -14.97
CA GLU A 384 15.40 -12.49 -13.87
C GLU A 384 16.53 -11.50 -14.16
N ASN A 385 17.01 -11.46 -15.40
CA ASN A 385 18.07 -10.53 -15.83
C ASN A 385 17.73 -9.05 -15.58
N TYR A 386 16.44 -8.71 -15.53
CA TYR A 386 15.95 -7.33 -15.38
C TYR A 386 15.37 -7.05 -13.98
N HIS A 387 15.50 -7.98 -13.04
CA HIS A 387 15.18 -7.74 -11.62
C HIS A 387 16.00 -6.57 -11.05
N PRO A 388 17.30 -6.42 -11.37
CA PRO A 388 18.08 -5.27 -10.93
C PRO A 388 17.51 -3.93 -11.40
N LEU A 389 17.01 -3.85 -12.65
CA LEU A 389 16.42 -2.62 -13.19
C LEU A 389 15.15 -2.22 -12.45
N ARG A 390 14.24 -3.18 -12.21
CA ARG A 390 13.05 -2.94 -11.38
C ARG A 390 13.41 -2.50 -9.97
N ARG A 391 14.38 -3.17 -9.34
CA ARG A 391 14.85 -2.78 -8.00
C ARG A 391 15.45 -1.37 -8.01
N HIS A 392 16.18 -1.00 -9.04
CA HIS A 392 16.79 0.32 -9.14
C HIS A 392 15.74 1.42 -9.32
N LEU A 393 14.77 1.25 -10.23
CA LEU A 393 13.62 2.16 -10.37
C LEU A 393 12.86 2.33 -9.05
N ASP A 394 12.66 1.23 -8.33
CA ASP A 394 12.00 1.22 -7.03
C ASP A 394 12.80 2.00 -5.96
N GLN A 395 14.13 1.82 -5.93
CA GLN A 395 15.04 2.58 -5.06
C GLN A 395 15.05 4.08 -5.41
N LEU A 396 14.84 4.43 -6.67
CA LEU A 396 14.64 5.80 -7.13
C LEU A 396 13.23 6.33 -6.78
N GLY A 397 12.36 5.53 -6.16
CA GLY A 397 11.00 5.90 -5.77
C GLY A 397 9.97 5.84 -6.90
N VAL A 398 10.35 5.32 -8.08
CA VAL A 398 9.45 5.19 -9.23
C VAL A 398 8.58 3.93 -9.09
N PRO A 399 7.24 4.04 -9.16
CA PRO A 399 6.38 2.87 -9.14
C PRO A 399 6.65 1.97 -10.34
N VAL A 400 7.06 0.74 -10.07
CA VAL A 400 7.42 -0.22 -11.11
C VAL A 400 6.81 -1.60 -10.85
N VAL A 401 6.23 -2.17 -11.89
CA VAL A 401 5.68 -3.53 -11.92
C VAL A 401 6.24 -4.31 -13.11
N VAL A 402 5.84 -5.58 -13.24
CA VAL A 402 6.35 -6.46 -14.30
C VAL A 402 5.69 -6.19 -15.65
N THR A 403 4.35 -6.08 -15.70
CA THR A 403 3.61 -5.98 -16.96
C THR A 403 2.82 -4.69 -17.06
N VAL A 404 2.63 -4.21 -18.30
CA VAL A 404 1.79 -3.03 -18.56
C VAL A 404 0.31 -3.24 -18.23
N GLU A 405 -0.20 -4.47 -18.35
CA GLU A 405 -1.54 -4.83 -17.89
C GLU A 405 -1.70 -4.48 -16.41
N LYS A 406 -0.76 -4.94 -15.59
CA LYS A 406 -0.75 -4.69 -14.15
C LYS A 406 -0.55 -3.21 -13.83
N ALA A 407 0.34 -2.53 -14.56
CA ALA A 407 0.55 -1.08 -14.40
C ALA A 407 -0.73 -0.29 -14.65
N THR A 408 -1.44 -0.62 -15.74
CA THR A 408 -2.67 0.05 -16.14
C THR A 408 -3.81 -0.22 -15.15
N ARG A 409 -4.02 -1.49 -14.77
CA ARG A 409 -5.04 -1.87 -13.78
C ARG A 409 -4.82 -1.24 -12.42
N LEU A 410 -3.58 -1.22 -11.92
CA LEU A 410 -3.27 -0.60 -10.63
C LEU A 410 -3.45 0.93 -10.69
N LEU A 411 -3.10 1.57 -11.79
CA LEU A 411 -3.37 2.99 -11.98
C LEU A 411 -4.88 3.26 -12.01
N ALA A 412 -5.67 2.42 -12.68
CA ALA A 412 -7.12 2.53 -12.73
C ALA A 412 -7.74 2.39 -11.32
N LEU A 413 -7.29 1.40 -10.54
CA LEU A 413 -7.65 1.25 -9.13
C LEU A 413 -7.23 2.46 -8.29
N TRP A 414 -6.02 3.00 -8.49
CA TRP A 414 -5.58 4.22 -7.81
C TRP A 414 -6.45 5.43 -8.18
N TYR A 415 -7.03 5.49 -9.36
CA TYR A 415 -8.01 6.52 -9.72
C TYR A 415 -9.42 6.25 -9.16
N GLY A 416 -9.66 5.10 -8.52
CA GLY A 416 -11.00 4.67 -8.12
C GLY A 416 -11.89 4.29 -9.32
N LYS A 417 -11.26 3.90 -10.43
CA LYS A 417 -11.87 3.59 -11.73
C LYS A 417 -11.52 2.15 -12.17
N PRO A 418 -11.84 1.11 -11.35
CA PRO A 418 -11.43 -0.28 -11.57
C PRO A 418 -11.82 -0.86 -12.93
#